data_AF-A0AAN8FDC2-F1
#
_entry.id   AF-A0AAN8FDC2-F1
#
_cell.length_a   1.000
_cell.length_b   1.000
_cell.length_c   1.000
_cell.angle_alpha   90.00
_cell.angle_beta   90.00
_cell.angle_gamma   90.00
#
_symmetry.space_group_name_H-M   'P 1'
#
loop_
_entity.id
_entity.type
_entity.pdbx_description
1 polymer ?
#
loop_
_entity_poly.entity_id
_entity_poly.type
_entity_poly.pdbx_seq_one_letter_code
_entity_poly.pdbx_strand_id
1 'polypeptide(L)'
;MVAATFLMYSLSLHAMDKEKQVLEIGLGGGSFDMGLHLLKPYVNITAIENESTVVKTAFKWFGVVDSETHHTVLEDGVNFLENALLKGKKYDVVAIDACGPQSSTIVCPVEAFLTSTVLETIRNVLTDTGSLVLNLVGDPTMLDKPGKNEIFEPFESVFPACVLMHFTDLENVVVICVPFSLSHIHDLEQRLNARLSLVISRLNLGYVLDGSYITRLYEK
;
A
#
# COMPACT_ATOMS: atom_id res chain seq x y z
N MET A 1 6.22 1.26 2.91
CA MET A 1 5.20 1.58 1.88
C MET A 1 5.81 1.96 0.52
N VAL A 2 6.59 3.04 0.37
CA VAL A 2 7.11 3.49 -0.95
C VAL A 2 7.83 2.38 -1.75
N ALA A 3 8.72 1.60 -1.13
CA ALA A 3 9.41 0.51 -1.84
C ALA A 3 8.46 -0.56 -2.40
N ALA A 4 7.34 -0.83 -1.71
CA ALA A 4 6.40 -1.87 -2.08
C ALA A 4 5.64 -1.56 -3.38
N THR A 5 5.46 -0.28 -3.74
CA THR A 5 4.79 0.12 -4.99
C THR A 5 5.58 -0.30 -6.23
N PHE A 6 6.89 -0.54 -6.08
CA PHE A 6 7.77 -1.03 -7.14
C PHE A 6 7.87 -2.55 -7.17
N LEU A 7 7.52 -3.25 -6.08
CA LEU A 7 7.77 -4.68 -5.93
C LEU A 7 7.00 -5.50 -6.95
N MET A 8 5.71 -5.21 -7.14
CA MET A 8 4.86 -5.96 -8.07
C MET A 8 4.79 -5.36 -9.48
N TYR A 9 5.76 -4.52 -9.85
CA TYR A 9 5.83 -3.81 -11.13
C TYR A 9 4.67 -2.82 -11.41
N SER A 10 3.79 -2.60 -10.43
CA SER A 10 2.74 -1.58 -10.50
C SER A 10 3.33 -0.20 -10.81
N LEU A 11 4.48 0.13 -10.22
CA LEU A 11 5.37 1.20 -10.69
C LEU A 11 6.71 0.63 -11.19
N SER A 12 7.32 1.32 -12.15
CA SER A 12 8.61 0.98 -12.74
C SER A 12 9.77 1.55 -11.94
N LEU A 13 10.88 0.82 -11.83
CA LEU A 13 12.12 1.38 -11.26
C LEU A 13 12.85 2.34 -12.21
N HIS A 14 12.53 2.29 -13.51
CA HIS A 14 13.30 2.98 -14.55
C HIS A 14 12.45 3.97 -15.35
N ALA A 15 11.21 3.62 -15.68
CA ALA A 15 10.32 4.50 -16.43
C ALA A 15 9.76 5.59 -15.52
N MET A 16 9.35 6.72 -16.10
CA MET A 16 8.75 7.81 -15.32
C MET A 16 7.33 7.51 -14.82
N ASP A 17 6.70 6.44 -15.30
CA ASP A 17 5.33 6.05 -14.96
C ASP A 17 4.32 7.19 -15.18
N LYS A 18 4.52 7.96 -16.25
CA LYS A 18 3.64 9.07 -16.63
C LYS A 18 2.20 8.58 -16.74
N GLU A 19 1.27 9.34 -16.17
CA GLU A 19 -0.19 9.07 -16.15
C GLU A 19 -0.62 7.88 -15.30
N LYS A 20 0.29 7.14 -14.66
CA LYS A 20 -0.10 6.15 -13.67
C LYS A 20 -0.80 6.81 -12.49
N GLN A 21 -1.79 6.12 -11.95
CA GLN A 21 -2.67 6.63 -10.91
C GLN A 21 -2.36 5.91 -9.59
N VAL A 22 -2.06 6.68 -8.55
CA VAL A 22 -1.83 6.18 -7.19
C VAL A 22 -2.87 6.80 -6.27
N LEU A 23 -3.58 5.95 -5.55
CA LEU A 23 -4.47 6.34 -4.46
C LEU A 23 -3.79 6.02 -3.14
N GLU A 24 -3.63 7.00 -2.27
CA GLU A 24 -3.26 6.79 -0.87
C GLU A 24 -4.50 7.06 0.01
N ILE A 25 -4.73 6.20 0.99
CA ILE A 25 -5.73 6.41 2.03
C ILE A 25 -5.01 6.47 3.38
N GLY A 26 -5.09 7.64 4.02
CA GLY A 26 -4.29 8.04 5.18
C GLY A 26 -3.12 8.92 4.74
N LEU A 27 -3.27 10.25 4.79
CA LEU A 27 -2.20 11.20 4.45
C LEU A 27 -1.14 11.21 5.55
N GLY A 28 -1.58 11.23 6.81
CA GLY A 28 -0.68 11.42 7.96
C GLY A 28 0.18 12.67 7.79
N GLY A 29 1.51 12.49 7.80
CA GLY A 29 2.46 13.58 7.57
C GLY A 29 2.81 13.85 6.10
N GLY A 30 2.32 13.03 5.17
CA GLY A 30 2.65 13.09 3.74
C GLY A 30 4.00 12.47 3.36
N SER A 31 4.53 11.56 4.18
CA SER A 31 5.84 10.95 3.92
C SER A 31 5.81 9.98 2.72
N PHE A 32 4.70 9.28 2.51
CA PHE A 32 4.56 8.30 1.43
C PHE A 32 4.31 8.98 0.09
N ASP A 33 3.24 9.77 -0.03
CA ASP A 33 2.84 10.47 -1.24
C ASP A 33 3.88 11.50 -1.69
N MET A 34 4.37 12.38 -0.80
CA MET A 34 5.40 13.35 -1.19
C MET A 34 6.72 12.66 -1.51
N GLY A 35 7.09 11.62 -0.76
CA GLY A 35 8.26 10.80 -1.04
C GLY A 35 8.17 10.13 -2.41
N LEU A 36 7.00 9.58 -2.75
CA LEU A 36 6.75 9.00 -4.07
C LEU A 36 6.72 10.05 -5.17
N HIS A 37 6.12 11.22 -4.93
CA HIS A 37 6.08 12.34 -5.87
C HIS A 37 7.49 12.83 -6.22
N LEU A 38 8.40 12.91 -5.24
CA LEU A 38 9.81 13.24 -5.48
C LEU A 38 10.50 12.21 -6.39
N LEU A 39 10.19 10.93 -6.24
CA LEU A 39 10.76 9.85 -7.05
C LEU A 39 10.12 9.75 -8.44
N LYS A 40 8.84 10.10 -8.55
CA LYS A 40 7.96 9.92 -9.72
C LYS A 40 7.06 11.14 -9.93
N PRO A 41 7.61 12.28 -10.37
CA PRO A 41 6.86 13.54 -10.46
C PRO A 41 5.68 13.51 -11.46
N TYR A 42 5.63 12.52 -12.34
CA TYR A 42 4.58 12.38 -13.36
C TYR A 42 3.53 11.29 -13.03
N VAL A 43 3.67 10.62 -11.89
CA VAL A 43 2.62 9.75 -11.35
C VAL A 43 1.58 10.66 -10.70
N ASN A 44 0.31 10.44 -11.02
CA ASN A 44 -0.78 11.20 -10.42
C ASN A 44 -1.17 10.57 -9.08
N ILE A 45 -0.92 11.27 -7.99
CA ILE A 45 -1.14 10.81 -6.62
C ILE A 45 -2.35 11.53 -6.05
N THR A 46 -3.33 10.78 -5.57
CA THR A 46 -4.45 11.30 -4.78
C THR A 46 -4.34 10.76 -3.36
N ALA A 47 -4.08 11.63 -2.39
CA ALA A 47 -4.00 11.30 -0.97
C ALA A 47 -5.32 11.66 -0.27
N ILE A 48 -5.97 10.67 0.35
CA ILE A 48 -7.23 10.83 1.07
C ILE A 48 -6.96 10.88 2.56
N GLU A 49 -7.53 11.88 3.22
CA GLU A 49 -7.46 12.06 4.68
C GLU A 49 -8.84 12.43 5.20
N ASN A 50 -9.26 11.89 6.35
CA ASN A 50 -10.57 12.21 6.93
C ASN A 50 -10.47 13.25 8.06
N GLU A 51 -9.28 13.49 8.61
CA GLU A 51 -9.04 14.44 9.69
C GLU A 51 -8.47 15.78 9.19
N SER A 52 -9.32 16.83 9.22
CA SER A 52 -8.90 18.17 8.76
C SER A 52 -7.69 18.75 9.52
N THR A 53 -7.47 18.34 10.78
CA THR A 53 -6.32 18.76 11.58
C THR A 53 -5.03 18.14 11.06
N VAL A 54 -5.08 16.87 10.63
CA VAL A 54 -3.95 16.16 10.01
C VAL A 54 -3.57 16.85 8.72
N VAL A 55 -4.54 17.09 7.81
CA VAL A 55 -4.32 17.84 6.56
C VAL A 55 -3.66 19.19 6.82
N LYS A 56 -4.24 20.01 7.71
CA LYS A 56 -3.69 21.35 8.03
C LYS A 56 -2.27 21.27 8.57
N THR A 57 -1.97 20.25 9.38
CA THR A 57 -0.63 20.06 9.97
C THR A 57 0.36 19.65 8.90
N ALA A 58 -0.01 18.71 8.03
CA ALA A 58 0.82 18.21 6.94
C ALA A 58 1.24 19.32 5.97
N PHE A 59 0.27 20.14 5.54
CA PHE A 59 0.54 21.31 4.69
C PHE A 59 1.38 22.38 5.38
N LYS A 60 1.12 22.65 6.66
CA LYS A 60 1.78 23.74 7.38
C LYS A 60 3.22 23.40 7.79
N TRP A 61 3.49 22.14 8.14
CA TRP A 61 4.71 21.77 8.84
C TRP A 61 5.51 20.63 8.19
N PHE A 62 4.89 19.78 7.38
CA PHE A 62 5.55 18.58 6.81
C PHE A 62 5.80 18.67 5.31
N GLY A 63 5.48 19.81 4.69
CA GLY A 63 5.83 20.08 3.30
C GLY A 63 4.92 19.40 2.28
N VAL A 64 3.74 18.94 2.69
CA VAL A 64 2.70 18.50 1.75
C VAL A 64 2.26 19.69 0.92
N VAL A 65 2.22 19.49 -0.40
CA VAL A 65 1.84 20.51 -1.36
C VAL A 65 1.16 19.86 -2.56
N ASP A 66 -0.05 20.30 -2.85
CA ASP A 66 -0.75 19.90 -4.07
C ASP A 66 -0.08 20.49 -5.31
N SER A 67 -0.14 19.75 -6.41
CA SER A 67 0.40 20.13 -7.71
C SER A 67 -0.51 19.63 -8.85
N GLU A 68 0.00 19.61 -10.09
CA GLU A 68 -0.73 19.03 -11.22
C GLU A 68 -0.89 17.50 -11.09
N THR A 69 0.03 16.84 -10.38
CA THR A 69 0.08 15.36 -10.27
C THR A 69 0.10 14.89 -8.81
N HIS A 70 -0.21 15.77 -7.86
CA HIS A 70 -0.39 15.42 -6.46
C HIS A 70 -1.59 16.20 -5.91
N HIS A 71 -2.51 15.49 -5.28
CA HIS A 71 -3.78 16.04 -4.83
C HIS A 71 -4.15 15.48 -3.47
N THR A 72 -4.42 16.35 -2.51
CA THR A 72 -4.94 15.99 -1.20
C THR A 72 -6.45 16.21 -1.15
N VAL A 73 -7.21 15.23 -0.67
CA VAL A 73 -8.67 15.28 -0.57
C VAL A 73 -9.09 14.96 0.86
N LEU A 74 -9.82 15.91 1.47
CA LEU A 74 -10.43 15.72 2.78
C LEU A 74 -11.76 14.96 2.63
N GLU A 75 -11.74 13.63 2.73
CA GLU A 75 -12.89 12.73 2.57
C GLU A 75 -12.68 11.43 3.37
N ASP A 76 -13.75 10.70 3.65
CA ASP A 76 -13.64 9.33 4.15
C ASP A 76 -13.13 8.39 3.05
N GLY A 77 -12.13 7.56 3.37
CA GLY A 77 -11.48 6.69 2.39
C GLY A 77 -12.38 5.59 1.83
N VAL A 78 -13.32 5.05 2.62
CA VAL A 78 -14.27 4.03 2.14
C VAL A 78 -15.26 4.66 1.17
N ASN A 79 -15.83 5.81 1.52
CA ASN A 79 -16.71 6.57 0.64
C ASN A 79 -16.01 6.97 -0.67
N PHE A 80 -14.74 7.38 -0.60
CA PHE A 80 -13.97 7.73 -1.78
C PHE A 80 -13.77 6.51 -2.70
N LEU A 81 -13.46 5.34 -2.15
CA LEU A 81 -13.31 4.09 -2.92
C LEU A 81 -14.61 3.70 -3.62
N GLU A 82 -15.75 3.74 -2.92
CA GLU A 82 -17.07 3.47 -3.50
C GLU A 82 -17.38 4.43 -4.65
N ASN A 83 -17.15 5.74 -4.44
CA ASN A 83 -17.34 6.76 -5.45
C ASN A 83 -16.40 6.59 -6.65
N ALA A 84 -15.15 6.18 -6.40
CA ALA A 84 -14.17 5.89 -7.45
C ALA A 84 -14.62 4.70 -8.30
N LEU A 85 -15.12 3.63 -7.67
CA LEU A 85 -15.68 2.47 -8.35
C LEU A 85 -16.88 2.85 -9.22
N LEU A 86 -17.84 3.62 -8.69
CA LEU A 86 -19.01 4.10 -9.43
C LEU A 86 -18.63 4.96 -10.64
N LYS A 87 -17.55 5.72 -10.54
CA LYS A 87 -17.00 6.56 -11.62
C LYS A 87 -16.11 5.79 -12.59
N GLY A 88 -15.91 4.48 -12.39
CA GLY A 88 -15.04 3.65 -13.22
C GLY A 88 -13.56 4.05 -13.16
N LYS A 89 -13.13 4.70 -12.06
CA LYS A 89 -11.73 5.06 -11.87
C LYS A 89 -10.88 3.81 -11.69
N LYS A 90 -9.63 3.88 -12.15
CA LYS A 90 -8.64 2.81 -12.04
C LYS A 90 -7.33 3.33 -11.48
N TYR A 91 -6.69 2.52 -10.64
CA TYR A 91 -5.43 2.83 -9.98
C TYR A 91 -4.40 1.74 -10.20
N ASP A 92 -3.17 2.15 -10.47
CA ASP A 92 -2.02 1.25 -10.52
C ASP A 92 -1.56 0.86 -9.12
N VAL A 93 -1.75 1.75 -8.14
CA VAL A 93 -1.51 1.44 -6.73
C VAL A 93 -2.65 1.99 -5.88
N VAL A 94 -3.17 1.17 -4.98
CA VAL A 94 -3.96 1.62 -3.83
C VAL A 94 -3.12 1.35 -2.59
N ALA A 95 -2.64 2.42 -1.94
CA ALA A 95 -1.88 2.36 -0.70
C ALA A 95 -2.80 2.69 0.48
N ILE A 96 -2.80 1.87 1.52
CA ILE A 96 -3.61 2.09 2.72
C ILE A 96 -2.71 2.15 3.95
N ASP A 97 -2.73 3.31 4.61
CA ASP A 97 -2.04 3.62 5.86
C ASP A 97 -2.96 4.45 6.80
N ALA A 98 -4.24 4.05 6.87
CA ALA A 98 -5.25 4.73 7.67
C ALA A 98 -5.40 4.07 9.05
N CYS A 99 -4.70 4.58 10.05
CA CYS A 99 -4.65 4.00 11.39
C CYS A 99 -5.79 4.46 12.31
N GLY A 100 -6.21 3.59 13.22
CA GLY A 100 -7.16 3.88 14.28
C GLY A 100 -6.49 4.14 15.64
N PRO A 101 -7.27 4.13 16.73
CA PRO A 101 -6.73 4.24 18.09
C PRO A 101 -5.74 3.11 18.41
N GLN A 102 -4.70 3.43 19.19
CA GLN A 102 -3.68 2.44 19.61
C GLN A 102 -4.22 1.28 20.46
N SER A 103 -5.44 1.38 20.98
CA SER A 103 -6.08 0.31 21.75
C SER A 103 -6.59 -0.86 20.91
N SER A 104 -6.57 -0.74 19.58
CA SER A 104 -7.01 -1.79 18.67
C SER A 104 -5.97 -2.90 18.51
N THR A 105 -6.42 -4.15 18.34
CA THR A 105 -5.53 -5.30 18.06
C THR A 105 -4.74 -5.11 16.77
N ILE A 106 -5.39 -4.53 15.76
CA ILE A 106 -4.78 -4.02 14.54
C ILE A 106 -4.98 -2.51 14.58
N VAL A 107 -3.87 -1.78 14.62
CA VAL A 107 -3.84 -0.32 14.66
C VAL A 107 -3.96 0.24 13.24
N CYS A 108 -3.25 -0.36 12.28
CA CYS A 108 -3.29 0.07 10.89
C CYS A 108 -3.49 -1.13 9.96
N PRO A 109 -4.39 -1.03 8.97
CA PRO A 109 -5.40 0.00 8.83
C PRO A 109 -6.56 -0.22 9.83
N VAL A 110 -7.48 0.75 9.90
CA VAL A 110 -8.78 0.55 10.58
C VAL A 110 -9.55 -0.62 9.97
N GLU A 111 -10.31 -1.33 10.80
CA GLU A 111 -11.01 -2.57 10.46
C GLU A 111 -11.90 -2.48 9.21
N ALA A 112 -12.46 -1.30 8.93
CA ALA A 112 -13.27 -1.06 7.74
C ALA A 112 -12.56 -1.45 6.43
N PHE A 113 -11.24 -1.24 6.33
CA PHE A 113 -10.44 -1.59 5.15
C PHE A 113 -10.07 -3.07 5.05
N LEU A 114 -10.34 -3.87 6.09
CA LEU A 114 -10.07 -5.30 6.13
C LEU A 114 -11.29 -6.15 5.79
N THR A 115 -12.46 -5.52 5.60
CA THR A 115 -13.69 -6.23 5.23
C THR A 115 -13.64 -6.71 3.78
N SER A 116 -14.22 -7.88 3.49
CA SER A 116 -14.29 -8.40 2.11
C SER A 116 -14.95 -7.41 1.15
N THR A 117 -16.00 -6.70 1.57
CA THR A 117 -16.68 -5.69 0.73
C THR A 117 -15.74 -4.56 0.28
N VAL A 118 -14.95 -4.02 1.20
CA VAL A 118 -14.00 -2.94 0.87
C VAL A 118 -12.83 -3.50 0.07
N LEU A 119 -12.32 -4.69 0.41
CA LEU A 119 -11.28 -5.34 -0.38
C LEU A 119 -11.72 -5.66 -1.81
N GLU A 120 -12.97 -6.09 -2.03
CA GLU A 120 -13.55 -6.28 -3.36
C GLU A 120 -13.63 -4.95 -4.12
N THR A 121 -14.05 -3.88 -3.44
CA THR A 121 -14.06 -2.52 -4.02
C THR A 121 -12.66 -2.12 -4.45
N ILE A 122 -11.65 -2.31 -3.59
CA ILE A 122 -10.24 -2.04 -3.89
C ILE A 122 -9.79 -2.86 -5.11
N ARG A 123 -10.03 -4.18 -5.12
CA ARG A 123 -9.69 -5.04 -6.26
C ARG A 123 -10.32 -4.52 -7.55
N ASN A 124 -11.57 -4.08 -7.50
CA ASN A 124 -12.30 -3.60 -8.67
C ASN A 124 -11.88 -2.19 -9.12
N VAL A 125 -11.24 -1.37 -8.29
CA VAL A 125 -10.62 -0.10 -8.71
C VAL A 125 -9.16 -0.24 -9.10
N LEU A 126 -8.53 -1.41 -8.93
CA LEU A 126 -7.18 -1.65 -9.46
C LEU A 126 -7.20 -1.86 -10.99
N THR A 127 -6.11 -1.46 -11.64
CA THR A 127 -5.77 -1.91 -13.00
C THR A 127 -5.39 -3.39 -12.98
N ASP A 128 -5.38 -4.04 -14.14
CA ASP A 128 -5.03 -5.47 -14.25
C ASP A 128 -3.57 -5.77 -13.82
N THR A 129 -2.71 -4.75 -13.78
CA THR A 129 -1.31 -4.81 -13.30
C THR A 129 -1.11 -4.05 -11.99
N GLY A 130 -2.19 -3.59 -11.37
CA GLY A 130 -2.14 -2.78 -10.17
C GLY A 130 -1.88 -3.61 -8.91
N SER A 131 -1.55 -2.95 -7.81
CA SER A 131 -1.42 -3.60 -6.51
C SER A 131 -2.06 -2.80 -5.38
N LEU A 132 -2.64 -3.55 -4.44
CA LEU A 132 -2.91 -3.04 -3.10
C LEU A 132 -1.61 -3.14 -2.28
N VAL A 133 -1.22 -2.05 -1.63
CA VAL A 133 -0.13 -1.99 -0.67
C VAL A 133 -0.71 -1.52 0.65
N LEU A 134 -0.63 -2.33 1.69
CA LEU A 134 -1.30 -2.08 2.96
C LEU A 134 -0.30 -2.16 4.11
N ASN A 135 -0.23 -1.12 4.93
CA ASN A 135 0.57 -1.11 6.14
C ASN A 135 -0.19 -1.82 7.25
N LEU A 136 0.27 -3.00 7.65
CA LEU A 136 -0.33 -3.78 8.72
C LEU A 136 0.48 -3.57 10.00
N VAL A 137 -0.10 -2.84 10.94
CA VAL A 137 0.49 -2.52 12.25
C VAL A 137 -0.46 -3.00 13.33
N GLY A 138 0.05 -3.74 14.29
CA GLY A 138 -0.74 -4.30 15.37
C GLY A 138 0.16 -4.95 16.42
N ASP A 139 -0.36 -5.95 17.11
CA ASP A 139 0.43 -6.75 18.04
C ASP A 139 1.62 -7.41 17.31
N PRO A 140 2.88 -7.25 17.77
CA PRO A 140 4.06 -7.82 17.13
C PRO A 140 4.01 -9.35 16.97
N THR A 141 3.19 -10.04 17.75
CA THR A 141 2.99 -11.50 17.68
C THR A 141 1.77 -11.91 16.85
N MET A 142 1.06 -10.96 16.22
CA MET A 142 -0.20 -11.23 15.50
C MET A 142 -0.05 -12.26 14.38
N LEU A 143 1.12 -12.32 13.73
CA LEU A 143 1.42 -13.26 12.64
C LEU A 143 1.79 -14.66 13.14
N ASP A 144 2.02 -14.82 14.45
CA ASP A 144 2.34 -16.10 15.09
C ASP A 144 1.14 -16.67 15.87
N LYS A 145 0.13 -15.84 16.13
CA LYS A 145 -1.07 -16.25 16.87
C LYS A 145 -2.00 -17.14 16.03
N PRO A 146 -2.75 -18.06 16.67
CA PRO A 146 -3.75 -18.89 15.99
C PRO A 146 -4.79 -18.10 15.19
N GLY A 147 -5.15 -16.88 15.64
CA GLY A 147 -6.14 -16.01 14.99
C GLY A 147 -5.63 -15.26 13.74
N LYS A 148 -4.36 -15.42 13.34
CA LYS A 148 -3.81 -14.73 12.16
C LYS A 148 -4.58 -15.00 10.87
N ASN A 149 -5.17 -16.20 10.75
CA ASN A 149 -5.90 -16.60 9.56
C ASN A 149 -7.16 -15.75 9.37
N GLU A 150 -7.81 -15.33 10.46
CA GLU A 150 -9.01 -14.47 10.41
C GLU A 150 -8.69 -13.08 9.81
N ILE A 151 -7.45 -12.59 10.00
CA ILE A 151 -6.98 -11.32 9.43
C ILE A 151 -6.83 -11.45 7.90
N PHE A 152 -6.35 -12.59 7.43
CA PHE A 152 -5.99 -12.79 6.02
C PHE A 152 -7.05 -13.51 5.19
N GLU A 153 -8.04 -14.15 5.81
CA GLU A 153 -9.16 -14.81 5.13
C GLU A 153 -9.92 -13.88 4.16
N PRO A 154 -10.24 -12.61 4.53
CA PRO A 154 -10.84 -11.67 3.59
C PRO A 154 -9.96 -11.41 2.37
N PHE A 155 -8.64 -11.23 2.57
CA PHE A 155 -7.70 -11.05 1.47
C PHE A 155 -7.71 -12.26 0.55
N GLU A 156 -7.57 -13.46 1.14
CA GLU A 156 -7.55 -14.73 0.41
C GLU A 156 -8.82 -14.91 -0.42
N SER A 157 -9.99 -14.55 0.11
CA SER A 157 -11.24 -14.61 -0.64
C SER A 157 -11.28 -13.68 -1.86
N VAL A 158 -10.61 -12.52 -1.80
CA VAL A 158 -10.73 -11.45 -2.81
C VAL A 158 -9.58 -11.47 -3.82
N PHE A 159 -8.33 -11.56 -3.38
CA PHE A 159 -7.15 -11.43 -4.24
C PHE A 159 -6.57 -12.80 -4.58
N PRO A 160 -6.22 -13.07 -5.85
CA PRO A 160 -5.56 -14.31 -6.23
C PRO A 160 -4.20 -14.55 -5.58
N ALA A 161 -3.44 -13.49 -5.27
CA ALA A 161 -2.14 -13.62 -4.61
C ALA A 161 -1.83 -12.42 -3.73
N CYS A 162 -1.22 -12.70 -2.57
CA CYS A 162 -0.65 -11.70 -1.69
C CYS A 162 0.71 -12.16 -1.14
N VAL A 163 1.56 -11.19 -0.85
CA VAL A 163 2.89 -11.38 -0.25
C VAL A 163 3.06 -10.43 0.93
N LEU A 164 3.94 -10.80 1.85
CA LEU A 164 4.31 -9.99 3.01
C LEU A 164 5.72 -9.46 2.81
N MET A 165 5.91 -8.17 3.03
CA MET A 165 7.22 -7.56 3.18
C MET A 165 7.49 -7.33 4.67
N HIS A 166 8.50 -8.03 5.17
CA HIS A 166 8.98 -7.97 6.54
C HIS A 166 10.16 -7.01 6.67
N PHE A 167 10.28 -6.40 7.84
CA PHE A 167 11.33 -5.47 8.19
C PHE A 167 12.06 -6.03 9.41
N THR A 168 13.38 -5.91 9.45
CA THR A 168 14.20 -6.56 10.49
C THR A 168 14.09 -5.85 11.84
N ASP A 169 13.89 -4.54 11.82
CA ASP A 169 13.89 -3.68 13.02
C ASP A 169 12.55 -2.97 13.27
N LEU A 170 11.49 -3.35 12.53
CA LEU A 170 10.16 -2.74 12.65
C LEU A 170 9.11 -3.84 12.82
N GLU A 171 8.14 -3.60 13.70
CA GLU A 171 7.02 -4.52 13.95
C GLU A 171 5.95 -4.46 12.84
N ASN A 172 6.03 -3.46 11.97
CA ASN A 172 5.07 -3.27 10.88
C ASN A 172 5.35 -4.27 9.76
N VAL A 173 4.31 -4.84 9.17
CA VAL A 173 4.43 -5.67 7.96
C VAL A 173 3.65 -5.03 6.84
N VAL A 174 4.23 -5.00 5.64
CA VAL A 174 3.51 -4.48 4.47
C VAL A 174 2.92 -5.66 3.70
N VAL A 175 1.59 -5.68 3.60
CA VAL A 175 0.84 -6.66 2.81
C VAL A 175 0.71 -6.11 1.39
N ILE A 176 1.05 -6.92 0.40
CA ILE A 176 0.99 -6.54 -1.01
C ILE A 176 0.15 -7.56 -1.75
N CYS A 177 -0.95 -7.12 -2.36
CA CYS A 177 -1.92 -7.98 -3.03
C CYS A 177 -2.12 -7.55 -4.47
N VAL A 178 -2.30 -8.52 -5.36
CA VAL A 178 -2.45 -8.29 -6.81
C VAL A 178 -3.71 -8.97 -7.36
N PRO A 179 -4.38 -8.40 -8.38
CA PRO A 179 -5.61 -8.95 -8.93
C PRO A 179 -5.39 -10.14 -9.90
N PHE A 180 -4.14 -10.61 -10.03
CA PHE A 180 -3.72 -11.68 -10.93
C PHE A 180 -2.97 -12.79 -10.19
N SER A 181 -2.99 -14.01 -10.73
CA SER A 181 -2.28 -15.16 -10.14
C SER A 181 -0.77 -15.08 -10.41
N LEU A 182 0.02 -15.49 -9.41
CA LEU A 182 1.49 -15.60 -9.50
C LEU A 182 1.97 -17.06 -9.63
N SER A 183 1.04 -18.01 -9.73
CA SER A 183 1.30 -19.47 -9.72
C SER A 183 2.29 -19.97 -10.78
N HIS A 184 2.42 -19.23 -11.90
CA HIS A 184 3.35 -19.56 -12.98
C HIS A 184 4.80 -19.12 -12.71
N ILE A 185 5.04 -18.37 -11.64
CA ILE A 185 6.36 -17.87 -11.29
C ILE A 185 7.06 -18.87 -10.37
N HIS A 186 7.97 -19.66 -10.95
CA HIS A 186 8.88 -20.52 -10.18
C HIS A 186 9.78 -19.69 -9.25
N ASP A 187 10.01 -20.20 -8.04
CA ASP A 187 10.83 -19.55 -7.01
C ASP A 187 10.40 -18.11 -6.71
N LEU A 188 9.08 -17.88 -6.62
CA LEU A 188 8.47 -16.56 -6.44
C LEU A 188 9.13 -15.74 -5.32
N GLU A 189 9.28 -16.32 -4.12
CA GLU A 189 9.91 -15.62 -2.99
C GLU A 189 11.34 -15.19 -3.31
N GLN A 190 12.15 -16.07 -3.91
CA GLN A 190 13.52 -15.73 -4.29
C GLN A 190 13.55 -14.59 -5.31
N ARG A 191 12.66 -14.62 -6.31
CA ARG A 191 12.54 -13.56 -7.32
C ARG A 191 12.09 -12.23 -6.74
N LEU A 192 11.11 -12.26 -5.84
CA LEU A 192 10.63 -11.05 -5.16
C LEU A 192 11.69 -10.48 -4.22
N ASN A 193 12.44 -11.32 -3.50
CA ASN A 193 13.56 -10.87 -2.68
C ASN A 193 14.69 -10.28 -3.53
N ALA A 194 15.05 -10.92 -4.65
CA ALA A 194 16.03 -10.35 -5.59
C ALA A 194 15.57 -9.00 -6.15
N ARG A 195 14.27 -8.87 -6.46
CA ARG A 195 13.68 -7.61 -6.89
C ARG A 195 13.68 -6.56 -5.77
N LEU A 196 13.37 -6.94 -4.54
CA LEU A 196 13.43 -6.04 -3.38
C LEU A 196 14.84 -5.48 -3.22
N SER A 197 15.89 -6.30 -3.35
CA SER A 197 17.28 -5.81 -3.32
C SER A 197 17.57 -4.76 -4.39
N LEU A 198 17.02 -4.93 -5.60
CA LEU A 198 17.12 -3.93 -6.67
C LEU A 198 16.37 -2.63 -6.32
N VAL A 199 15.17 -2.72 -5.74
CA VAL A 199 14.40 -1.56 -5.28
C VAL A 199 15.18 -0.81 -4.21
N ILE A 200 15.68 -1.52 -3.19
CA ILE A 200 16.46 -0.95 -2.07
C ILE A 200 17.69 -0.21 -2.59
N SER A 201 18.47 -0.87 -3.46
CA SER A 201 19.67 -0.26 -4.04
C SER A 201 19.33 0.96 -4.89
N ARG A 202 18.32 0.86 -5.78
CA ARG A 202 17.96 1.92 -6.72
C ARG A 202 17.43 3.18 -6.04
N LEU A 203 16.70 3.00 -4.95
CA LEU A 203 16.11 4.09 -4.16
C LEU A 203 17.00 4.53 -3.00
N ASN A 204 18.20 3.95 -2.87
CA ASN A 204 19.14 4.22 -1.78
C ASN A 204 18.52 4.04 -0.38
N LEU A 205 17.72 2.98 -0.22
CA LEU A 205 16.99 2.67 1.03
C LEU A 205 17.74 1.70 1.94
N GLY A 206 19.01 1.41 1.65
CA GLY A 206 19.80 0.42 2.39
C GLY A 206 19.88 0.70 3.89
N TYR A 207 19.86 1.97 4.32
CA TYR A 207 19.87 2.31 5.74
C TYR A 207 18.56 1.95 6.48
N VAL A 208 17.43 1.92 5.77
CA VAL A 208 16.09 1.75 6.37
C VAL A 208 15.55 0.34 6.15
N LEU A 209 15.93 -0.29 5.04
CA LEU A 209 15.40 -1.59 4.60
C LEU A 209 16.46 -2.69 4.61
N ASP A 210 17.60 -2.48 5.29
CA ASP A 210 18.58 -3.56 5.47
C ASP A 210 17.90 -4.77 6.11
N GLY A 211 18.25 -5.97 5.66
CA GLY A 211 17.67 -7.22 6.13
C GLY A 211 16.17 -7.43 5.84
N SER A 212 15.48 -6.50 5.18
CA SER A 212 14.07 -6.66 4.81
C SER A 212 13.91 -7.78 3.78
N TYR A 213 12.84 -8.56 3.90
CA TYR A 213 12.60 -9.73 3.04
C TYR A 213 11.12 -9.92 2.73
N ILE A 214 10.85 -10.66 1.64
CA ILE A 214 9.51 -11.00 1.18
C ILE A 214 9.22 -12.47 1.48
N THR A 215 8.03 -12.75 2.02
CA THR A 215 7.47 -14.10 2.08
C THR A 215 6.14 -14.13 1.34
N ARG A 216 5.76 -15.31 0.84
CA ARG A 216 4.41 -15.54 0.32
C ARG A 216 3.42 -15.53 1.49
N LEU A 217 2.26 -14.89 1.29
CA LEU A 217 1.13 -15.07 2.19
C LEU A 217 0.31 -16.28 1.71
N TYR A 218 -0.18 -16.22 0.47
CA TYR A 218 -0.81 -17.33 -0.25
C TYR A 218 -0.80 -17.02 -1.76
N GLU A 219 -1.12 -18.04 -2.58
CA GLU A 219 -1.44 -17.87 -4.01
C GLU A 219 -2.47 -18.91 -4.45
N LYS A 220 -3.37 -18.53 -5.38
CA LYS A 220 -4.41 -19.37 -5.99
C LYS A 220 -4.18 -19.59 -7.48
#